data_AF-A0A9D3YZT6-F1
#
_entry.id   AF-A0A9D3YZT6-F1
#
_cell.length_a   1.000
_cell.length_b   1.000
_cell.length_c   1.000
_cell.angle_alpha   90.00
_cell.angle_beta   90.00
_cell.angle_gamma   90.00
#
_symmetry.space_group_name_H-M   'P 1'
#
loop_
_entity.id
_entity.type
_entity.pdbx_description
1 polymer ?
#
loop_
_entity_poly.entity_id
_entity_poly.type
_entity_poly.pdbx_seq_one_letter_code
_entity_poly.pdbx_strand_id
1 'polypeptide(L)'
;MVVDNFNRLTCRLKEFTCSDGQCVGASSVCDSHCHCGICDDEHNCTSWRIRLVNGTHYFGRVDLTTNRLTGTVCDRSWDNSDATVVCKSLGFRFGHSVPRGYYGYGTGPIWLDDVDCTGDETALSSCRHGGLGVSNCEHTNDAGVICMNDMPTVPKQVTGPLTRREDYILVK
;
A
#
# COMPACT_ATOMS: atom_id res chain seq x y z
N MET A 1 15.71 9.58 -16.48
CA MET A 1 16.60 10.51 -15.72
C MET A 1 16.07 11.95 -15.70
N VAL A 2 16.30 12.66 -14.59
CA VAL A 2 16.03 14.09 -14.33
C VAL A 2 17.19 14.69 -13.54
N VAL A 3 17.37 16.01 -13.60
CA VAL A 3 18.38 16.72 -12.81
C VAL A 3 17.77 17.16 -11.49
N ASP A 4 18.38 16.79 -10.37
CA ASP A 4 17.93 17.19 -9.04
C ASP A 4 18.39 18.61 -8.65
N ASN A 5 17.97 19.10 -7.47
CA ASN A 5 18.36 20.41 -6.96
C ASN A 5 19.86 20.55 -6.65
N PHE A 6 20.62 19.45 -6.69
CA PHE A 6 22.07 19.41 -6.49
C PHE A 6 22.83 19.20 -7.81
N ASN A 7 22.15 19.38 -8.95
CA ASN A 7 22.70 19.21 -10.29
C ASN A 7 23.21 17.78 -10.58
N ARG A 8 22.59 16.76 -9.97
CA ARG A 8 22.90 15.34 -10.22
C ARG A 8 21.83 14.72 -11.10
N LEU A 9 22.25 13.82 -11.98
CA LEU A 9 21.34 12.96 -12.74
C LEU A 9 20.77 11.89 -11.81
N THR A 10 19.45 11.82 -11.74
CA THR A 10 18.71 10.86 -10.91
C THR A 10 17.60 10.23 -11.74
N CYS A 11 17.13 9.04 -11.37
CA CYS A 11 15.98 8.44 -12.03
C CYS A 11 14.69 9.21 -11.74
N ARG A 12 13.69 9.09 -12.61
CA ARG A 12 12.37 9.69 -12.38
C ARG A 12 11.74 9.05 -11.13
N LEU A 13 10.78 9.73 -10.51
CA LEU A 13 10.11 9.23 -9.31
C LEU A 13 9.51 7.82 -9.46
N LYS A 14 9.08 7.44 -10.67
CA LYS A 14 8.49 6.13 -11.00
C LYS A 14 9.52 5.07 -11.43
N GLU A 15 10.80 5.42 -11.49
CA GLU A 15 11.89 4.56 -11.98
C GLU A 15 12.73 4.04 -10.81
N PHE A 16 13.17 2.79 -10.90
CA PHE A 16 14.17 2.22 -10.01
C PHE A 16 15.57 2.53 -10.52
N THR A 17 16.50 2.81 -9.59
CA THR A 17 17.90 3.11 -9.88
C THR A 17 18.76 1.87 -9.61
N CYS A 18 19.31 1.28 -10.67
CA CYS A 18 20.29 0.20 -10.60
C CYS A 18 21.60 0.68 -9.94
N SER A 19 22.45 -0.23 -9.43
CA SER A 19 23.72 0.17 -8.79
C SER A 19 24.72 0.80 -9.75
N ASP A 20 24.61 0.52 -11.05
CA ASP A 20 25.40 1.14 -12.11
C ASP A 20 24.85 2.50 -12.58
N GLY A 21 23.74 2.97 -11.97
CA GLY A 21 23.09 4.24 -12.28
C GLY A 21 22.08 4.17 -13.44
N GLN A 22 21.82 2.99 -14.02
CA GLN A 22 20.74 2.82 -14.98
C GLN A 22 19.36 3.00 -14.31
N CYS A 23 18.39 3.46 -15.10
CA CYS A 23 17.02 3.63 -14.65
C CYS A 23 16.12 2.62 -15.36
N VAL A 24 15.36 1.85 -14.58
CA VAL A 24 14.39 0.88 -15.11
C VAL A 24 12.99 1.20 -14.58
N GLY A 25 11.97 0.83 -15.34
CA GLY A 25 10.59 1.04 -14.92
C GLY A 25 10.23 0.15 -13.74
N ALA A 26 9.24 0.56 -12.93
CA ALA A 26 8.77 -0.25 -11.81
C ALA A 26 8.24 -1.64 -12.22
N SER A 27 7.67 -1.76 -13.43
CA SER A 27 7.23 -3.05 -13.98
C SER A 27 8.38 -3.99 -14.36
N SER A 28 9.60 -3.47 -14.46
CA SER A 28 10.83 -4.23 -14.69
C SER A 28 11.55 -4.60 -13.39
N VAL A 29 10.94 -4.30 -12.24
CA VAL A 29 11.47 -4.69 -10.93
C VAL A 29 10.73 -5.94 -10.49
N CYS A 30 11.48 -6.99 -10.18
CA CYS A 30 10.93 -8.27 -9.72
C CYS A 30 10.00 -8.94 -10.74
N ASP A 31 10.37 -8.88 -12.01
CA ASP A 31 9.65 -9.48 -13.15
C ASP A 31 10.33 -10.74 -13.70
N SER A 32 11.33 -11.26 -12.98
CA SER A 32 12.15 -12.42 -13.34
C SER A 32 13.09 -12.21 -14.54
N HIS A 33 13.31 -10.97 -14.98
CA HIS A 33 14.27 -10.63 -16.02
C HIS A 33 15.27 -9.59 -15.51
N CYS A 34 16.56 -9.79 -15.81
CA CYS A 34 17.58 -8.83 -15.42
C CYS A 34 17.61 -7.63 -16.38
N HIS A 35 17.13 -6.48 -15.91
CA HIS A 35 17.22 -5.20 -16.61
C HIS A 35 18.39 -4.35 -16.10
N CYS A 36 18.86 -4.58 -14.88
CA CYS A 36 20.08 -4.00 -14.35
C CYS A 36 21.30 -4.90 -14.61
N GLY A 37 22.50 -4.31 -14.67
CA GLY A 37 23.74 -5.05 -15.00
C GLY A 37 23.99 -6.31 -14.17
N ILE A 38 23.91 -6.24 -12.83
CA ILE A 38 24.07 -7.39 -11.93
C ILE A 38 22.73 -7.96 -11.40
N CYS A 39 21.63 -7.74 -12.13
CA CYS A 39 20.26 -8.14 -11.72
C CYS A 39 19.80 -7.51 -10.38
N ASP A 40 20.22 -6.27 -10.11
CA ASP A 40 19.83 -5.52 -8.91
C ASP A 40 18.31 -5.38 -8.75
N ASP A 41 17.59 -5.29 -9.87
CA ASP A 41 16.15 -5.20 -9.99
C ASP A 41 15.41 -6.49 -9.56
N GLU A 42 16.11 -7.62 -9.50
CA GLU A 42 15.55 -8.94 -9.17
C GLU A 42 15.95 -9.44 -7.77
N HIS A 43 16.56 -8.58 -6.95
CA HIS A 43 16.95 -8.91 -5.59
C HIS A 43 15.87 -8.54 -4.55
N ASN A 44 15.66 -9.46 -3.59
CA ASN A 44 14.82 -9.23 -2.40
C ASN A 44 13.33 -8.96 -2.70
N CYS A 45 12.80 -9.58 -3.77
CA CYS A 45 11.46 -9.36 -4.30
C CYS A 45 10.29 -9.73 -3.38
N THR A 46 10.56 -10.43 -2.28
CA THR A 46 9.56 -10.83 -1.28
C THR A 46 9.68 -10.06 0.03
N SER A 47 10.65 -9.16 0.17
CA SER A 47 10.82 -8.34 1.37
C SER A 47 10.09 -7.02 1.20
N TRP A 48 8.82 -7.06 1.55
CA TRP A 48 7.92 -5.92 1.45
C TRP A 48 7.79 -5.24 2.80
N ARG A 49 8.05 -3.94 2.83
CA ARG A 49 7.87 -3.13 4.04
C ARG A 49 6.72 -2.17 3.85
N ILE A 50 5.73 -2.26 4.73
CA ILE A 50 4.55 -1.41 4.75
C ILE A 50 4.73 -0.27 5.75
N ARG A 51 4.23 0.92 5.39
CA ARG A 51 4.11 2.08 6.28
C ARG A 51 2.78 2.77 6.07
N LEU A 52 2.23 3.32 7.16
CA LEU A 52 1.08 4.22 7.09
C LEU A 52 1.57 5.67 7.06
N VAL A 53 1.17 6.41 6.03
CA VAL A 53 1.61 7.80 5.79
C VAL A 53 0.43 8.77 5.87
N ASN A 54 0.70 10.01 6.29
CA ASN A 54 -0.30 11.07 6.51
C ASN A 54 -1.42 10.68 7.48
N GLY A 55 -1.05 9.97 8.53
CA GLY A 55 -1.94 9.59 9.63
C GLY A 55 -1.15 9.26 10.89
N THR A 56 -1.48 8.15 11.53
CA THR A 56 -0.82 7.66 12.75
C THR A 56 -0.38 6.20 12.56
N HIS A 57 0.06 5.52 13.62
CA HIS A 57 0.28 4.07 13.55
C HIS A 57 -1.01 3.25 13.44
N TYR A 58 -2.19 3.86 13.59
CA TYR A 58 -3.49 3.20 13.42
C TYR A 58 -4.13 3.44 12.06
N PHE A 59 -3.74 4.46 11.30
CA PHE A 59 -4.41 4.78 10.04
C PHE A 59 -3.52 5.62 9.13
N GLY A 60 -3.75 5.52 7.83
CA GLY A 60 -3.04 6.33 6.83
C GLY A 60 -3.08 5.69 5.44
N ARG A 61 -2.46 6.36 4.47
CA ARG A 61 -2.18 5.79 3.15
C ARG A 61 -1.19 4.63 3.30
N VAL A 62 -1.39 3.58 2.52
CA VAL A 62 -0.49 2.42 2.47
C VAL A 62 0.65 2.70 1.50
N ASP A 63 1.83 2.96 2.04
CA ASP A 63 3.07 3.02 1.27
C ASP A 63 3.80 1.66 1.38
N LEU A 64 4.20 1.12 0.23
CA LEU A 64 4.91 -0.15 0.09
C LEU A 64 6.34 0.12 -0.38
N THR A 65 7.33 -0.39 0.35
CA THR A 65 8.73 -0.41 -0.07
C THR A 65 9.11 -1.83 -0.47
N THR A 66 9.54 -2.00 -1.71
CA THR A 66 10.18 -3.22 -2.22
C THR A 66 11.40 -2.83 -3.05
N ASN A 67 12.42 -3.68 -3.07
CA ASN A 67 13.70 -3.41 -3.74
C ASN A 67 14.20 -1.96 -3.58
N ARG A 68 14.22 -1.43 -2.35
CA ARG A 68 14.67 -0.07 -1.98
C ARG A 68 13.89 1.10 -2.59
N LEU A 69 12.83 0.86 -3.35
CA LEU A 69 11.97 1.88 -3.93
C LEU A 69 10.60 1.86 -3.25
N THR A 70 10.14 3.05 -2.84
CA THR A 70 8.85 3.23 -2.17
C THR A 70 7.81 3.71 -3.18
N GLY A 71 6.63 3.12 -3.10
CA GLY A 71 5.47 3.46 -3.91
C GLY A 71 4.18 3.25 -3.13
N THR A 72 3.05 3.29 -3.83
CA THR A 72 1.71 3.18 -3.23
C THR A 72 0.96 1.93 -3.72
N VAL A 73 -0.24 1.73 -3.20
CA VAL A 73 -1.17 0.67 -3.61
C VAL A 73 -2.43 1.31 -4.18
N CYS A 74 -2.96 0.79 -5.28
CA CYS A 74 -4.21 1.27 -5.87
C CYS A 74 -5.44 0.79 -5.07
N ASP A 75 -6.48 1.62 -5.03
CA ASP A 75 -7.76 1.35 -4.37
C ASP A 75 -8.73 0.52 -5.23
N ARG A 76 -8.35 0.11 -6.44
CA ARG A 76 -9.18 -0.76 -7.26
C ARG A 76 -9.27 -2.14 -6.62
N SER A 77 -10.50 -2.58 -6.36
CA SER A 77 -10.82 -3.81 -5.63
C SER A 77 -10.39 -3.80 -4.16
N TRP A 78 -9.83 -2.68 -3.65
CA TRP A 78 -9.32 -2.57 -2.29
C TRP A 78 -10.42 -2.61 -1.23
N ASP A 79 -10.45 -3.71 -0.46
CA ASP A 79 -11.50 -3.98 0.51
C ASP A 79 -10.99 -4.23 1.95
N ASN A 80 -11.89 -4.59 2.85
CA ASN A 80 -11.55 -4.82 4.26
C ASN A 80 -10.67 -6.06 4.47
N SER A 81 -10.69 -7.03 3.56
CA SER A 81 -9.81 -8.20 3.59
C SER A 81 -8.38 -7.76 3.31
N ASP A 82 -8.18 -6.95 2.27
CA ASP A 82 -6.86 -6.38 1.94
C ASP A 82 -6.33 -5.50 3.08
N ALA A 83 -7.19 -4.60 3.58
CA ALA A 83 -6.86 -3.74 4.71
C ALA A 83 -6.52 -4.56 5.97
N THR A 84 -7.21 -5.68 6.19
CA THR A 84 -6.92 -6.57 7.32
C THR A 84 -5.54 -7.22 7.19
N VAL A 85 -5.13 -7.66 6.01
CA VAL A 85 -3.78 -8.21 5.79
C VAL A 85 -2.71 -7.14 6.03
N VAL A 86 -2.91 -5.91 5.54
CA VAL A 86 -2.04 -4.76 5.85
C VAL A 86 -1.93 -4.56 7.36
N CYS A 87 -3.06 -4.47 8.05
CA CYS A 87 -3.09 -4.23 9.49
C CYS A 87 -2.48 -5.38 10.30
N LYS A 88 -2.68 -6.64 9.89
CA LYS A 88 -2.02 -7.82 10.47
C LYS A 88 -0.50 -7.73 10.37
N SER A 89 0.02 -7.32 9.21
CA SER A 89 1.46 -7.14 9.01
C SER A 89 2.08 -6.05 9.92
N LEU A 90 1.24 -5.12 10.41
CA LEU A 90 1.60 -4.04 11.33
C LEU A 90 1.31 -4.37 12.81
N GLY A 91 0.85 -5.59 13.11
CA GLY A 91 0.60 -6.07 14.48
C GLY A 91 -0.83 -5.86 15.00
N PHE A 92 -1.78 -5.51 14.14
CA PHE A 92 -3.20 -5.41 14.48
C PHE A 92 -3.97 -6.68 14.10
N ARG A 93 -5.26 -6.77 14.46
CA ARG A 93 -6.09 -7.94 14.14
C ARG A 93 -6.99 -7.72 12.92
N PHE A 94 -7.46 -6.49 12.73
CA PHE A 94 -8.43 -6.15 11.69
C PHE A 94 -8.09 -4.81 11.03
N GLY A 95 -8.59 -4.62 9.81
CA GLY A 95 -8.44 -3.40 9.05
C GLY A 95 -9.71 -3.01 8.30
N HIS A 96 -9.89 -1.71 8.10
CA HIS A 96 -10.90 -1.14 7.22
C HIS A 96 -10.24 -0.43 6.04
N SER A 97 -10.75 -0.66 4.83
CA SER A 97 -10.26 0.02 3.64
C SER A 97 -10.71 1.49 3.61
N VAL A 98 -9.80 2.35 3.15
CA VAL A 98 -10.08 3.76 2.89
C VAL A 98 -9.61 4.08 1.46
N PRO A 99 -10.52 4.35 0.52
CA PRO A 99 -10.16 4.51 -0.88
C PRO A 99 -9.83 5.97 -1.24
N ARG A 100 -9.56 6.21 -2.53
CA ARG A 100 -9.54 7.50 -3.24
C ARG A 100 -8.52 8.52 -2.72
N GLY A 101 -7.36 8.04 -2.28
CA GLY A 101 -6.29 8.91 -1.80
C GLY A 101 -6.73 9.81 -0.63
N TYR A 102 -7.64 9.32 0.24
CA TYR A 102 -8.21 10.09 1.34
C TYR A 102 -7.14 10.73 2.24
N TYR A 103 -6.06 9.99 2.52
CA TYR A 103 -4.92 10.47 3.30
C TYR A 103 -3.90 11.26 2.46
N GLY A 104 -4.30 11.76 1.29
CA GLY A 104 -3.47 12.46 0.33
C GLY A 104 -2.70 11.52 -0.59
N TYR A 105 -2.26 12.08 -1.72
CA TYR A 105 -1.59 11.36 -2.80
C TYR A 105 -0.14 11.07 -2.46
N GLY A 106 0.31 9.87 -2.80
CA GLY A 106 1.70 9.49 -2.79
C GLY A 106 2.42 9.94 -4.05
N THR A 107 3.63 9.43 -4.20
CA THR A 107 4.51 9.69 -5.33
C THR A 107 5.27 8.43 -5.67
N GLY A 108 5.75 8.36 -6.91
CA GLY A 108 6.55 7.23 -7.38
C GLY A 108 5.69 6.16 -8.01
N PRO A 109 6.12 4.89 -8.02
CA PRO A 109 5.34 3.83 -8.63
C PRO A 109 4.09 3.50 -7.81
N ILE A 110 3.07 2.98 -8.47
CA ILE A 110 1.98 2.26 -7.84
C ILE A 110 2.39 0.78 -7.92
N TRP A 111 2.79 0.21 -6.80
CA TRP A 111 3.37 -1.12 -6.76
C TRP A 111 2.33 -2.21 -6.96
N LEU A 112 1.13 -2.01 -6.44
CA LEU A 112 0.08 -3.03 -6.48
C LEU A 112 -1.23 -2.42 -6.97
N ASP A 113 -1.94 -3.23 -7.73
CA ASP A 113 -3.26 -2.98 -8.29
C ASP A 113 -4.02 -4.31 -8.31
N ASP A 114 -5.35 -4.22 -8.26
CA ASP A 114 -6.26 -5.38 -8.17
C ASP A 114 -5.81 -6.39 -7.11
N VAL A 115 -5.51 -5.89 -5.90
CA VAL A 115 -5.22 -6.74 -4.74
C VAL A 115 -6.50 -7.47 -4.35
N ASP A 116 -6.37 -8.77 -4.12
CA ASP A 116 -7.47 -9.69 -3.86
C ASP A 116 -7.03 -10.66 -2.75
N CYS A 117 -6.97 -10.16 -1.52
CA CYS A 117 -6.70 -10.93 -0.32
C CYS A 117 -7.97 -11.64 0.17
N THR A 118 -7.80 -12.84 0.73
CA THR A 118 -8.86 -13.52 1.49
C THR A 118 -9.04 -12.93 2.89
N GLY A 119 -8.02 -12.24 3.41
CA GLY A 119 -7.98 -11.66 4.75
C GLY A 119 -7.19 -12.52 5.73
N ASP A 120 -6.84 -13.76 5.38
CA ASP A 120 -6.11 -14.70 6.23
C ASP A 120 -4.60 -14.68 6.02
N GLU A 121 -4.13 -14.00 4.96
CA GLU A 121 -2.73 -13.84 4.66
C GLU A 121 -2.00 -13.06 5.78
N THR A 122 -0.72 -13.38 5.97
CA THR A 122 0.14 -12.71 6.95
C THR A 122 0.90 -11.52 6.35
N ALA A 123 0.94 -11.42 5.03
CA ALA A 123 1.62 -10.37 4.28
C ALA A 123 0.92 -10.13 2.95
N LEU A 124 0.95 -8.88 2.49
CA LEU A 124 0.33 -8.46 1.23
C LEU A 124 0.95 -9.15 0.00
N SER A 125 2.21 -9.59 0.10
CA SER A 125 2.91 -10.36 -0.93
C SER A 125 2.36 -11.76 -1.16
N SER A 126 1.50 -12.24 -0.27
CA SER A 126 0.85 -13.54 -0.39
C SER A 126 -0.56 -13.45 -0.99
N CYS A 127 -1.10 -12.25 -1.11
CA CYS A 127 -2.39 -12.05 -1.77
C CYS A 127 -2.24 -12.14 -3.28
N ARG A 128 -3.34 -12.45 -3.96
CA ARG A 128 -3.38 -12.30 -5.40
C ARG A 128 -3.32 -10.80 -5.76
N HIS A 129 -2.57 -10.46 -6.80
CA HIS A 129 -2.42 -9.09 -7.30
C HIS A 129 -1.98 -9.09 -8.77
N GLY A 130 -2.08 -7.96 -9.46
CA GLY A 130 -1.72 -7.81 -10.89
C GLY A 130 -0.22 -7.95 -11.23
N GLY A 131 0.65 -7.91 -10.23
CA GLY A 131 2.11 -7.92 -10.39
C GLY A 131 2.73 -6.59 -9.96
N LEU A 132 4.02 -6.58 -9.62
CA LEU A 132 4.68 -5.38 -9.11
C LEU A 132 4.83 -4.32 -10.20
N GLY A 133 4.41 -3.09 -9.88
CA GLY A 133 4.54 -1.94 -10.78
C GLY A 133 3.62 -1.99 -12.01
N VAL A 134 2.72 -2.98 -12.08
CA VAL A 134 1.74 -3.13 -13.13
C VAL A 134 0.43 -2.52 -12.66
N SER A 135 0.19 -1.26 -13.04
CA SER A 135 -1.04 -0.55 -12.71
C SER A 135 -1.35 0.50 -13.77
N ASN A 136 -2.64 0.74 -14.01
CA ASN A 136 -3.16 1.87 -14.78
C ASN A 136 -3.88 2.89 -13.88
N CYS A 137 -3.67 2.82 -12.57
CA CYS A 137 -4.20 3.79 -11.62
C CYS A 137 -3.40 5.09 -11.62
N GLU A 138 -4.02 6.15 -11.10
CA GLU A 138 -3.36 7.40 -10.75
C GLU A 138 -3.29 7.52 -9.21
N HIS A 139 -2.44 8.39 -8.67
CA HIS A 139 -2.34 8.54 -7.20
C HIS A 139 -3.61 9.08 -6.53
N THR A 140 -4.57 9.59 -7.32
CA THR A 140 -5.94 9.84 -6.83
C THR A 140 -6.66 8.59 -6.34
N ASN A 141 -6.13 7.41 -6.70
CA ASN A 141 -6.60 6.09 -6.32
C ASN A 141 -5.74 5.45 -5.22
N ASP A 142 -4.85 6.18 -4.54
CA ASP A 142 -4.02 5.55 -3.52
C ASP A 142 -4.87 5.02 -2.36
N ALA A 143 -4.61 3.78 -1.98
CA ALA A 143 -5.30 3.06 -0.92
C ALA A 143 -4.80 3.46 0.47
N GLY A 144 -5.72 3.49 1.42
CA GLY A 144 -5.46 3.68 2.84
C GLY A 144 -6.15 2.63 3.69
N VAL A 145 -5.80 2.63 4.97
CA VAL A 145 -6.41 1.74 5.97
C VAL A 145 -6.68 2.45 7.30
N ILE A 146 -7.57 1.85 8.08
CA ILE A 146 -7.71 2.06 9.52
C ILE A 146 -7.54 0.70 10.19
N CYS A 147 -6.60 0.58 11.13
CA CYS A 147 -6.24 -0.63 11.83
C CYS A 147 -6.79 -0.65 13.26
N MET A 148 -7.21 -1.83 13.70
CA MET A 148 -7.85 -2.02 15.00
C MET A 148 -7.56 -3.41 15.57
N ASN A 149 -7.51 -3.49 16.90
CA ASN A 149 -7.32 -4.75 17.61
C ASN A 149 -8.64 -5.45 17.90
N ASP A 150 -9.73 -4.71 18.02
CA ASP A 150 -11.04 -5.30 18.26
C ASP A 150 -11.86 -5.10 16.98
N MET A 151 -12.64 -6.11 16.58
CA MET A 151 -13.62 -5.88 15.52
C MET A 151 -14.48 -4.69 15.97
N PRO A 152 -14.90 -3.80 15.06
CA PRO A 152 -15.94 -2.85 15.38
C PRO A 152 -17.14 -3.70 15.76
N THR A 153 -17.38 -3.82 17.07
CA THR A 153 -18.61 -4.40 17.55
C THR A 153 -19.68 -3.47 17.03
N VAL A 154 -20.45 -3.90 16.04
CA VAL A 154 -21.75 -3.29 15.78
C VAL A 154 -22.39 -3.17 17.16
N PRO A 155 -22.70 -1.96 17.67
CA PRO A 155 -23.41 -1.85 18.92
C PRO A 155 -24.62 -2.74 18.76
N LYS A 156 -24.72 -3.82 19.57
CA LYS A 156 -25.92 -4.65 19.62
C LYS A 156 -27.06 -3.65 19.68
N GLN A 157 -27.98 -3.70 18.70
CA GLN A 157 -29.10 -2.76 18.64
C GLN A 157 -29.59 -2.54 20.06
N VAL A 158 -29.37 -1.35 20.60
CA VAL A 158 -29.77 -1.06 21.97
C VAL A 158 -31.28 -1.14 21.94
N THR A 159 -31.88 -2.20 22.49
CA THR A 159 -33.33 -2.39 22.57
C THR A 159 -33.96 -1.46 23.62
N GLY A 160 -33.34 -0.30 23.84
CA GLY A 160 -33.73 0.74 24.79
C GLY A 160 -33.45 2.14 24.22
N PRO A 161 -33.92 3.20 24.89
CA PRO A 161 -33.79 4.56 24.38
C PRO A 161 -32.32 4.97 24.27
N LEU A 162 -31.91 5.41 23.08
CA LEU A 162 -30.58 5.99 22.82
C LEU A 162 -30.41 7.24 23.69
N THR A 163 -29.61 7.13 24.74
CA THR A 163 -29.42 8.21 25.74
C THR A 163 -27.98 8.74 25.78
N ARG A 164 -27.04 8.19 24.98
CA ARG A 164 -25.66 8.68 24.93
C ARG A 164 -25.13 8.80 23.50
N ARG A 165 -24.29 9.83 23.32
CA ARG A 165 -23.71 10.28 22.05
C ARG A 165 -22.68 9.29 21.47
N GLU A 166 -22.23 8.33 22.28
CA GLU A 166 -21.22 7.32 21.95
C GLU A 166 -21.78 6.18 21.08
N ASP A 167 -23.10 6.02 21.02
CA ASP A 167 -23.78 4.99 20.21
C ASP A 167 -23.86 5.33 18.70
N TYR A 168 -23.41 6.52 18.29
CA TYR A 168 -23.52 7.04 16.92
C TYR A 168 -22.27 6.83 16.05
N ILE A 169 -21.19 6.27 16.60
CA ILE A 169 -19.95 6.10 15.83
C ILE A 169 -20.10 4.80 15.04
N LEU A 170 -20.29 4.95 13.71
CA LEU A 170 -20.47 3.92 12.67
C LEU A 170 -21.92 3.60 12.27
N VAL A 171 -22.65 4.61 11.78
CA VAL A 171 -23.71 4.38 10.78
C VAL A 171 -23.56 5.36 9.62
N LYS A 172 -22.67 5.01 8.68
CA LYS A 172 -22.72 5.20 7.21
C LYS A 172 -21.33 5.29 6.60
#